data_AF-A0A0H3JD38-F1
#
_entry.id   AF-A0A0H3JD38-F1
#
_cell.length_a   1.000
_cell.length_b   1.000
_cell.length_c   1.000
_cell.angle_alpha   90.00
_cell.angle_beta   90.00
_cell.angle_gamma   90.00
#
_symmetry.space_group_name_H-M   'P 1'
#
loop_
_entity.id
_entity.type
_entity.pdbx_description
1 polymer ?
#
loop_
_entity_poly.entity_id
_entity_poly.type
_entity_poly.pdbx_seq_one_letter_code
_entity_poly.pdbx_strand_id
1 'polypeptide(L)'
;MRELVNQHNHGIQPVITPVVQINANEWVTLELLMAVTGLRKGTILRARDSAWMNGREYKQIAPDGTPKKNSECLYHLPTINTWIKNQPLPSQDV
;
A
#
# COMPACT_ATOMS: atom_id res chain seq x y z
N MET A 1 16.28 54.67 -41.09
CA MET A 1 15.43 53.55 -40.60
C MET A 1 16.34 52.49 -40.02
N ARG A 2 16.34 52.30 -38.70
CA ARG A 2 16.95 51.13 -38.04
C ARG A 2 15.84 50.50 -37.21
N GLU A 3 15.39 49.33 -37.65
CA GLU A 3 14.39 48.53 -36.94
C GLU A 3 14.99 48.02 -35.63
N LEU A 4 14.33 48.34 -34.51
CA LEU A 4 14.65 47.80 -33.20
C LEU A 4 14.14 46.36 -33.15
N VAL A 5 15.07 45.41 -33.24
CA VAL A 5 14.81 43.98 -33.05
C VAL A 5 14.45 43.77 -31.56
N ASN A 6 13.15 43.67 -31.28
CA ASN A 6 12.61 43.40 -29.96
C ASN A 6 12.57 41.88 -29.74
N GLN A 7 13.69 41.28 -29.34
CA GLN A 7 13.76 39.85 -29.03
C GLN A 7 13.03 39.57 -27.70
N HIS A 8 11.79 39.10 -27.80
CA HIS A 8 11.08 38.45 -26.71
C HIS A 8 11.71 37.07 -26.45
N ASN A 9 12.68 37.03 -25.53
CA ASN A 9 13.15 35.78 -24.94
C ASN A 9 12.03 35.20 -24.05
N HIS A 10 11.17 34.37 -24.62
CA HIS A 10 10.29 33.48 -23.86
C HIS A 10 11.15 32.35 -23.27
N GLY A 11 11.82 32.65 -22.15
CA GLY A 11 12.52 31.64 -21.36
C GLY A 11 11.55 30.52 -20.98
N ILE A 12 11.91 29.28 -21.27
CA ILE A 12 11.18 28.10 -20.81
C ILE A 12 11.25 28.12 -19.28
N GLN A 13 10.11 28.40 -18.64
CA GLN A 13 10.01 28.29 -17.19
C GLN A 13 10.14 26.82 -16.81
N PRO A 14 11.01 26.46 -15.86
CA PRO A 14 11.12 25.08 -15.40
C PRO A 14 9.78 24.67 -14.77
N VAL A 15 9.13 23.66 -15.33
CA VAL A 15 7.98 23.02 -14.71
C VAL A 15 8.51 22.21 -13.53
N ILE A 16 8.32 22.73 -12.32
CA ILE A 16 8.64 21.99 -11.10
C ILE A 16 7.51 20.99 -10.88
N THR A 17 7.75 19.72 -11.23
CA THR A 17 6.83 18.64 -10.89
C THR A 17 7.03 18.29 -9.42
N PRO A 18 6.00 18.47 -8.55
CA PRO A 18 6.12 18.07 -7.16
C PRO A 18 6.27 16.54 -7.09
N VAL A 19 7.32 16.09 -6.41
CA VAL A 19 7.53 14.66 -6.12
C VAL A 19 6.89 14.37 -4.76
N VAL A 20 5.88 13.50 -4.73
CA VAL A 20 5.26 13.02 -3.49
C VAL A 20 5.79 11.63 -3.19
N GLN A 21 6.53 11.49 -2.09
CA GLN A 21 6.98 10.21 -1.58
C GLN A 21 5.91 9.64 -0.64
N ILE A 22 5.30 8.52 -1.02
CA ILE A 22 4.30 7.82 -0.20
C ILE A 22 5.01 6.69 0.55
N ASN A 23 4.93 6.72 1.89
CA ASN A 23 5.30 5.59 2.72
C ASN A 23 4.02 4.83 3.12
N ALA A 24 4.12 3.52 3.25
CA ALA A 24 2.99 2.73 3.73
C ALA A 24 2.64 3.12 5.18
N ASN A 25 1.36 3.35 5.44
CA ASN A 25 0.83 3.44 6.80
C ASN A 25 0.87 2.05 7.46
N GLU A 26 0.66 1.97 8.78
CA GLU A 26 0.56 0.69 9.49
C GLU A 26 -0.64 -0.13 9.01
N TRP A 27 -1.77 0.54 8.77
CA TRP A 27 -2.98 -0.06 8.21
C TRP A 27 -3.09 0.27 6.73
N VAL A 28 -3.05 -0.74 5.88
CA VAL A 28 -3.03 -0.62 4.42
C VAL A 28 -4.20 -1.35 3.77
N THR A 29 -4.56 -0.95 2.56
CA THR A 29 -5.54 -1.65 1.74
C THR A 29 -4.98 -2.99 1.25
N LEU A 30 -5.86 -3.86 0.74
CA LEU A 30 -5.45 -5.12 0.11
C LEU A 30 -4.42 -4.90 -1.00
N GLU A 31 -4.67 -3.93 -1.88
CA GLU A 31 -3.79 -3.63 -3.02
C GLU A 31 -2.40 -3.19 -2.57
N LEU A 32 -2.33 -2.27 -1.60
CA LEU A 32 -1.05 -1.81 -1.09
C LEU A 32 -0.32 -2.91 -0.32
N LEU A 33 -1.03 -3.73 0.48
CA LEU A 33 -0.42 -4.89 1.12
C LEU A 33 0.20 -5.83 0.09
N MET A 34 -0.52 -6.14 -0.98
CA MET A 34 -0.02 -6.98 -2.07
C MET A 34 1.22 -6.36 -2.73
N ALA A 35 1.21 -5.05 -2.99
CA ALA A 35 2.32 -4.35 -3.60
C ALA A 35 3.58 -4.35 -2.72
N VAL A 36 3.45 -4.14 -1.41
CA VAL A 36 4.62 -4.02 -0.51
C VAL A 36 5.14 -5.37 0.02
N THR A 37 4.29 -6.41 0.07
CA THR A 37 4.69 -7.75 0.57
C THR A 37 4.92 -8.77 -0.54
N GLY A 38 4.37 -8.54 -1.73
CA GLY A 38 4.33 -9.53 -2.81
C GLY A 38 3.33 -10.69 -2.59
N LEU A 39 2.56 -10.69 -1.49
CA LEU A 39 1.55 -11.73 -1.26
C LEU A 39 0.42 -11.62 -2.28
N ARG A 40 -0.09 -12.77 -2.75
CA ARG A 40 -1.26 -12.81 -3.64
C ARG A 40 -2.56 -12.71 -2.84
N LYS A 41 -3.59 -12.12 -3.44
CA LYS A 41 -4.95 -12.03 -2.85
C LYS A 41 -5.45 -13.35 -2.28
N GLY A 42 -5.31 -14.46 -3.02
CA GLY A 42 -5.75 -15.78 -2.56
C GLY A 42 -5.03 -16.26 -1.28
N THR A 43 -3.73 -15.96 -1.13
CA THR A 43 -2.96 -16.26 0.08
C THR A 43 -3.45 -15.42 1.26
N ILE A 44 -3.69 -14.13 1.04
CA ILE A 44 -4.20 -13.21 2.06
C ILE A 44 -5.58 -13.65 2.57
N LEU A 45 -6.49 -14.03 1.66
CA LEU A 45 -7.82 -14.51 2.06
C LEU A 45 -7.73 -15.82 2.88
N ARG A 46 -6.91 -16.79 2.44
CA ARG A 46 -6.69 -18.01 3.24
C ARG A 46 -6.07 -17.72 4.61
N ALA A 47 -5.13 -16.77 4.68
CA ALA A 47 -4.55 -16.36 5.95
C ALA A 47 -5.61 -15.77 6.88
N ARG A 48 -6.53 -14.92 6.37
CA ARG A 48 -7.68 -14.43 7.15
C ARG A 48 -8.59 -15.53 7.69
N ASP A 49 -8.78 -16.60 6.92
CA ASP A 49 -9.67 -17.69 7.29
C ASP A 49 -9.05 -18.67 8.30
N SER A 50 -7.72 -18.73 8.39
CA SER A 50 -7.02 -19.81 9.12
C SER A 50 -5.90 -19.39 10.08
N ALA A 51 -5.27 -18.23 9.87
CA ALA A 51 -4.02 -17.86 10.55
C ALA A 51 -4.02 -16.45 11.16
N TRP A 52 -4.80 -15.53 10.61
CA TRP A 52 -4.85 -14.13 10.99
C TRP A 52 -6.11 -13.83 11.80
N MET A 53 -5.99 -12.91 12.76
CA MET A 53 -7.07 -12.53 13.67
C MET A 53 -7.59 -11.13 13.35
N ASN A 54 -8.92 -10.98 13.33
CA ASN A 54 -9.56 -9.67 13.21
C ASN A 54 -9.18 -8.80 14.42
N GLY A 55 -8.76 -7.56 14.16
CA GLY A 55 -8.20 -6.64 15.15
C GLY A 55 -6.68 -6.75 15.34
N ARG A 56 -6.02 -7.78 14.81
CA ARG A 56 -4.55 -7.93 14.84
C ARG A 56 -3.93 -7.76 13.47
N GLU A 57 -4.06 -8.75 12.58
CA GLU A 57 -3.48 -8.68 11.22
C GLU A 57 -4.41 -8.02 10.21
N TYR A 58 -5.72 -8.05 10.43
CA TYR A 58 -6.70 -7.37 9.60
C TYR A 58 -7.81 -6.76 10.43
N LYS A 59 -8.51 -5.77 9.90
CA LYS A 59 -9.66 -5.17 10.56
C LYS A 59 -10.70 -4.76 9.53
N GLN A 60 -11.97 -5.01 9.86
CA GLN A 60 -13.09 -4.48 9.10
C GLN A 60 -13.45 -3.08 9.59
N ILE A 61 -13.63 -2.15 8.67
CA ILE A 61 -13.93 -0.75 8.95
C ILE A 61 -15.24 -0.37 8.27
N ALA A 62 -16.07 0.37 8.99
CA ALA A 62 -17.28 0.98 8.45
C ALA A 62 -17.41 2.42 9.00
N PRO A 63 -17.89 3.39 8.19
CA PRO A 63 -18.05 4.77 8.63
C PRO A 63 -19.01 4.94 9.81
N ASP A 64 -19.98 4.03 9.95
CA ASP A 64 -20.98 4.01 11.03
C ASP A 64 -20.48 3.34 12.32
N GLY A 65 -19.20 2.93 12.35
CA GLY A 65 -18.60 2.24 13.48
C GLY A 65 -19.06 0.79 13.67
N THR A 66 -19.91 0.25 12.78
CA THR A 66 -20.49 -1.10 12.89
C THR A 66 -20.08 -1.96 11.69
N PRO A 67 -18.82 -2.47 11.66
CA PRO A 67 -18.33 -3.24 10.54
C PRO A 67 -19.10 -4.55 10.35
N LYS A 68 -19.45 -4.84 9.09
CA LYS A 68 -20.13 -6.05 8.64
C LYS A 68 -19.15 -6.95 7.89
N LYS A 69 -19.55 -8.19 7.61
CA LYS A 69 -18.73 -9.16 6.87
C LYS A 69 -18.25 -8.66 5.50
N ASN A 70 -19.02 -7.79 4.84
CA ASN A 70 -18.69 -7.19 3.54
C ASN A 70 -18.10 -5.78 3.65
N SER A 71 -17.87 -5.26 4.86
CA SER A 71 -17.22 -3.97 5.05
C SER A 71 -15.79 -3.97 4.52
N GLU A 72 -15.28 -2.77 4.25
CA GLU A 72 -13.90 -2.58 3.83
C GLU A 72 -12.94 -3.19 4.86
N CYS A 73 -11.86 -3.79 4.37
CA CYS A 73 -10.89 -4.50 5.20
C CYS A 73 -9.51 -3.87 5.01
N LEU A 74 -8.93 -3.39 6.09
CA LEU A 74 -7.53 -2.98 6.14
C LEU A 74 -6.68 -4.05 6.79
N TYR A 75 -5.38 -3.98 6.52
CA TYR A 75 -4.39 -4.96 6.91
C TYR A 75 -3.26 -4.29 7.66
N HIS A 76 -2.87 -4.86 8.79
CA HIS A 76 -1.83 -4.29 9.63
C HIS A 76 -0.45 -4.81 9.21
N LEU A 77 0.25 -3.99 8.45
CA LEU A 77 1.53 -4.32 7.81
C LEU A 77 2.59 -4.79 8.82
N PRO A 78 2.80 -4.15 10.00
CA PRO A 78 3.81 -4.59 10.95
C PRO A 78 3.58 -6.01 11.48
N THR A 79 2.35 -6.36 11.88
CA THR A 79 2.05 -7.71 12.40
C THR A 79 2.09 -8.76 11.31
N ILE A 80 1.64 -8.42 10.09
CA ILE A 80 1.76 -9.33 8.94
C ILE A 80 3.22 -9.58 8.61
N ASN A 81 4.08 -8.56 8.63
CA ASN A 81 5.52 -8.74 8.42
C ASN A 81 6.15 -9.63 9.50
N THR A 82 5.75 -9.48 10.76
CA THR A 82 6.16 -10.40 11.83
C THR A 82 5.68 -11.83 11.56
N TRP A 83 4.43 -12.00 11.13
CA TRP A 83 3.90 -13.30 10.75
C TRP A 83 4.69 -13.94 9.59
N ILE A 84 5.04 -13.17 8.55
CA ILE A 84 5.89 -13.62 7.44
C ILE A 84 7.27 -14.07 7.95
N LYS A 85 7.92 -13.26 8.79
CA LYS A 85 9.25 -13.57 9.36
C LYS A 85 9.26 -14.85 10.19
N ASN A 86 8.13 -15.18 10.82
CA ASN A 86 7.97 -16.35 11.67
C ASN A 86 7.46 -17.58 10.92
N GLN A 87 7.29 -17.54 9.59
CA GLN A 87 6.93 -18.74 8.84
C GLN A 87 8.07 -19.77 8.93
N PRO A 88 7.77 -21.04 9.23
CA PRO A 88 8.79 -22.08 9.23
C PRO A 88 9.31 -22.30 7.80
N LEU A 89 10.55 -22.79 7.70
CA LEU A 89 11.04 -23.32 6.44
C LEU A 89 10.18 -24.54 6.03
N PRO A 90 9.99 -24.80 4.73
CA PRO A 90 9.37 -26.04 4.28
C PRO A 90 10.09 -27.24 4.89
N SER A 91 9.32 -28.28 5.28
CA SER A 91 9.90 -29.54 5.74
C SER A 91 10.97 -29.98 4.76
N GLN A 92 12.18 -30.20 5.26
CA GLN A 92 13.23 -30.85 4.49
C GLN A 92 12.98 -32.35 4.64
N ASP A 93 12.00 -32.87 3.93
CA ASP A 93 11.85 -34.32 3.80
C ASP A 93 13.00 -34.77 2.88
N VAL A 94 14.11 -35.22 3.48
CA VAL A 94 15.26 -35.88 2.82
C VAL A 94 15.02 -37.38 2.82
#